data_AF-A0A9Q4GZC5-F1
#
_entry.id   AF-A0A9Q4GZC5-F1
#
_cell.length_a   1.000
_cell.length_b   1.000
_cell.length_c   1.000
_cell.angle_alpha   90.00
_cell.angle_beta   90.00
_cell.angle_gamma   90.00
#
_symmetry.space_group_name_H-M   'P 1'
#
loop_
_entity.id
_entity.type
_entity.pdbx_description
1 polymer ?
#
loop_
_entity_poly.entity_id
_entity_poly.type
_entity_poly.pdbx_seq_one_letter_code
_entity_poly.pdbx_strand_id
1 'polypeptide(L)'
;MAMLWWGVFPYICLGSIVFGSMYRYAYHPMSWTSKSSELLERRWLRIGSMLFHWGLLFVVIGHIMGLLIPIQVYQWLGVSNTMYHTNAELFGGFFGLVTLIGMTILLLRRIFNARVRKNSSPSDFLADALLWIVIALGEAMTTIWDTVNGPYEYRTTVGPWVRSLFTLQPKIQLMVHVPLLLQIHIIASFVLFGVAPFTRLIHMYSAPIIYITRAPMQYRSRVRYAHRPPRERS
;
A
#
# COMPACT_ATOMS: atom_id res chain seq x y z
N MET A 1 22.87 -7.81 -13.77
CA MET A 1 21.51 -7.23 -13.79
C MET A 1 20.66 -7.62 -12.58
N ALA A 2 20.64 -8.88 -12.12
CA ALA A 2 19.86 -9.30 -10.95
C ALA A 2 20.19 -8.53 -9.65
N MET A 3 21.49 -8.29 -9.36
CA MET A 3 21.93 -7.49 -8.20
C MET A 3 21.33 -6.07 -8.19
N LEU A 4 21.26 -5.43 -9.37
CA LEU A 4 20.72 -4.09 -9.50
C LEU A 4 19.22 -4.07 -9.14
N TRP A 5 18.43 -4.97 -9.74
CA TRP A 5 16.97 -4.98 -9.59
C TRP A 5 16.48 -5.57 -8.26
N TRP A 6 17.15 -6.59 -7.72
CA TRP A 6 16.68 -7.34 -6.56
C TRP A 6 17.52 -7.13 -5.30
N GLY A 7 18.67 -6.47 -5.45
CA GLY A 7 19.55 -6.07 -4.35
C GLY A 7 19.47 -4.58 -4.11
N VAL A 8 19.83 -3.76 -5.09
CA VAL A 8 20.03 -2.30 -4.91
C VAL A 8 18.73 -1.50 -5.04
N PHE A 9 17.97 -1.72 -6.11
CA PHE A 9 16.77 -0.96 -6.44
C PHE A 9 15.71 -0.92 -5.31
N PRO A 10 15.40 -2.03 -4.61
CA PRO A 10 14.47 -2.01 -3.48
C PRO A 10 14.94 -1.05 -2.37
N TYR A 11 16.23 -1.01 -2.05
CA TYR A 11 16.75 -0.10 -1.03
C TYR A 11 16.72 1.37 -1.46
N ILE A 12 16.86 1.67 -2.75
CA ILE A 12 16.67 3.05 -3.25
C ILE A 12 15.22 3.49 -3.01
N CYS A 13 14.25 2.65 -3.37
CA CYS A 13 12.83 2.93 -3.18
C CYS A 13 12.45 3.01 -1.70
N LEU A 14 12.93 2.08 -0.87
CA LEU A 14 12.71 2.07 0.58
C LEU A 14 13.40 3.26 1.27
N GLY A 15 14.61 3.62 0.84
CA GLY A 15 15.29 4.82 1.31
C GLY A 15 14.50 6.07 0.97
N SER A 16 14.03 6.19 -0.28
CA SER A 16 13.19 7.31 -0.72
C SER A 16 11.94 7.44 0.14
N ILE A 17 11.17 6.36 0.33
CA ILE A 17 9.92 6.44 1.11
C ILE A 17 10.17 6.82 2.56
N VAL A 18 11.22 6.29 3.20
CA VAL A 18 11.56 6.62 4.59
C VAL A 18 12.07 8.06 4.71
N PHE A 19 13.19 8.38 4.06
CA PHE A 19 13.83 9.69 4.22
C PHE A 19 13.03 10.83 3.59
N GLY A 20 12.39 10.58 2.45
CA GLY A 20 11.50 11.54 1.80
C GLY A 20 10.28 11.86 2.66
N SER A 21 9.70 10.86 3.35
CA SER A 21 8.58 11.09 4.27
C SER A 21 9.02 11.85 5.52
N MET A 22 10.17 11.49 6.11
CA MET A 22 10.74 12.22 7.25
C MET A 22 11.00 13.69 6.90
N TYR A 23 11.64 13.95 5.75
CA TYR A 23 11.91 15.30 5.28
C TYR A 23 10.61 16.09 5.08
N ARG A 24 9.61 15.50 4.40
CA ARG A 24 8.33 16.17 4.17
C ARG A 24 7.57 16.46 5.47
N TYR A 25 7.62 15.55 6.43
CA TYR A 25 7.01 15.74 7.74
C TYR A 25 7.66 16.91 8.51
N ALA A 26 9.00 16.96 8.51
CA ALA A 26 9.77 17.97 9.24
C ALA A 26 9.68 19.37 8.61
N TYR A 27 9.82 19.47 7.29
CA TYR A 27 9.98 20.76 6.60
C TYR A 27 8.73 21.22 5.84
N HIS A 28 7.80 20.32 5.52
CA HIS A 28 6.58 20.64 4.76
C HIS A 28 5.29 20.06 5.38
N PRO A 29 5.02 20.26 6.69
CA PRO A 29 3.88 19.65 7.37
C PRO A 29 2.53 20.05 6.77
N MET A 30 2.39 21.26 6.23
CA MET A 30 1.15 21.71 5.56
C MET A 30 0.83 20.93 4.28
N SER A 31 1.84 20.29 3.67
CA SER A 31 1.65 19.44 2.50
C SER A 31 1.18 18.02 2.86
N TRP A 32 1.17 17.67 4.16
CA TRP A 32 0.81 16.35 4.67
C TRP A 32 -0.72 16.22 4.80
N THR A 33 -1.38 15.94 3.69
CA THR A 33 -2.86 15.86 3.62
C THR A 33 -3.31 14.91 2.51
N SER A 34 -4.52 14.37 2.65
CA SER A 34 -5.17 13.54 1.64
C SER A 34 -5.60 14.31 0.38
N LYS A 35 -5.57 15.66 0.43
CA LYS A 35 -6.02 16.56 -0.66
C LYS A 35 -7.40 16.15 -1.21
N SER A 36 -8.42 16.14 -0.34
CA SER A 36 -9.78 15.75 -0.75
C SER A 36 -10.30 16.66 -1.87
N SER A 37 -11.00 16.06 -2.84
CA SER A 37 -11.67 16.76 -3.94
C SER A 37 -13.19 16.54 -3.92
N GLU A 38 -13.75 16.09 -2.79
CA GLU A 38 -15.17 15.78 -2.65
C GLU A 38 -16.08 16.97 -2.92
N LEU A 39 -15.68 18.17 -2.48
CA LEU A 39 -16.44 19.40 -2.70
C LEU A 39 -16.60 19.74 -4.19
N LEU A 40 -15.65 19.33 -5.04
CA LEU A 40 -15.68 19.60 -6.48
C LEU A 40 -16.58 18.61 -7.23
N GLU A 41 -16.56 17.35 -6.81
CA GLU A 41 -17.34 16.26 -7.38
C GLU A 41 -17.45 15.14 -6.33
N ARG A 42 -18.69 14.77 -5.96
CA ARG A 42 -18.97 13.80 -4.90
C ARG A 42 -19.49 12.45 -5.39
N ARG A 43 -20.22 12.41 -6.51
CA ARG A 43 -20.97 11.22 -6.96
C ARG A 43 -20.03 10.08 -7.32
N TRP A 44 -19.03 10.35 -8.16
CA TRP A 44 -18.04 9.34 -8.55
C TRP A 44 -17.08 9.06 -7.39
N LEU A 45 -16.67 10.12 -6.66
CA LEU A 45 -15.76 9.98 -5.53
C LEU A 45 -16.31 9.03 -4.47
N ARG A 46 -17.60 9.12 -4.11
CA ARG A 46 -18.17 8.29 -3.03
C ARG A 46 -18.02 6.80 -3.35
N ILE A 47 -18.46 6.39 -4.54
CA ILE A 47 -18.44 4.97 -4.94
C ILE A 47 -16.99 4.52 -5.16
N GLY A 48 -16.24 5.27 -5.98
CA GLY A 48 -14.86 4.92 -6.31
C GLY A 48 -13.97 4.85 -5.07
N SER A 49 -14.09 5.81 -4.16
CA SER A 49 -13.29 5.86 -2.92
C SER A 49 -13.63 4.73 -1.96
N MET A 50 -14.91 4.36 -1.82
CA MET A 50 -15.30 3.24 -0.94
C MET A 50 -14.79 1.91 -1.49
N LEU A 51 -15.04 1.61 -2.76
CA LEU A 51 -14.56 0.39 -3.41
C LEU A 51 -13.04 0.30 -3.34
N PHE A 52 -12.35 1.39 -3.70
CA PHE A 52 -10.90 1.44 -3.72
C PHE A 52 -10.28 1.20 -2.34
N HIS A 53 -10.66 1.96 -1.31
CA HIS A 53 -9.98 1.86 -0.01
C HIS A 53 -10.33 0.58 0.74
N TRP A 54 -11.58 0.10 0.66
CA TRP A 54 -11.95 -1.18 1.29
C TRP A 54 -11.27 -2.34 0.58
N GLY A 55 -11.29 -2.37 -0.75
CA GLY A 55 -10.56 -3.38 -1.52
C GLY A 55 -9.06 -3.34 -1.19
N LEU A 56 -8.45 -2.16 -1.25
CA LEU A 56 -7.02 -1.98 -1.01
C LEU A 56 -6.61 -2.46 0.38
N LEU A 57 -7.43 -2.18 1.40
CA LEU A 57 -7.14 -2.62 2.77
C LEU A 57 -6.99 -4.15 2.85
N PHE A 58 -7.94 -4.89 2.26
CA PHE A 58 -7.89 -6.35 2.23
C PHE A 58 -6.75 -6.88 1.35
N VAL A 59 -6.46 -6.23 0.22
CA VAL A 59 -5.31 -6.57 -0.63
C VAL A 59 -3.99 -6.40 0.15
N VAL A 60 -3.82 -5.30 0.88
CA VAL A 60 -2.63 -5.06 1.71
C VAL A 60 -2.50 -6.10 2.82
N ILE A 61 -3.60 -6.45 3.48
CA ILE A 61 -3.62 -7.53 4.49
C ILE A 61 -3.19 -8.86 3.85
N GLY A 62 -3.73 -9.19 2.68
CA GLY A 62 -3.33 -10.38 1.91
C GLY A 62 -1.84 -10.40 1.58
N HIS A 63 -1.27 -9.27 1.15
CA HIS A 63 0.17 -9.14 0.89
C HIS A 63 1.01 -9.34 2.16
N ILE A 64 0.59 -8.78 3.30
CA ILE A 64 1.28 -8.97 4.58
C ILE A 64 1.26 -10.46 4.96
N MET A 65 0.08 -11.09 4.88
CA MET A 65 -0.08 -12.51 5.15
C MET A 65 0.80 -13.36 4.23
N GLY A 66 0.80 -13.11 2.93
CA GLY A 66 1.57 -13.92 1.97
C GLY A 66 3.07 -13.67 1.92
N LEU A 67 3.53 -12.45 2.17
CA LEU A 67 4.95 -12.11 2.00
C LEU A 67 5.71 -12.14 3.32
N LEU A 68 5.09 -11.69 4.41
CA LEU A 68 5.78 -11.51 5.70
C LEU A 68 5.61 -12.70 6.64
N ILE A 69 4.51 -13.45 6.55
CA ILE A 69 4.31 -14.64 7.38
C ILE A 69 5.02 -15.85 6.73
N PRO A 70 5.96 -16.52 7.42
CA PRO A 70 6.64 -17.70 6.88
C PRO A 70 5.65 -18.85 6.63
N ILE A 71 5.89 -19.63 5.57
CA ILE A 71 5.08 -20.80 5.23
C ILE A 71 4.95 -21.81 6.38
N GLN A 72 5.97 -21.90 7.23
CA GLN A 72 6.00 -22.79 8.40
C GLN A 72 4.89 -22.45 9.41
N VAL A 73 4.51 -21.18 9.54
CA VAL A 73 3.42 -20.76 10.43
C VAL A 73 2.09 -21.31 9.94
N TYR A 74 1.84 -21.25 8.63
CA TYR A 74 0.63 -21.82 8.02
C TYR A 74 0.58 -23.34 8.18
N GLN A 75 1.71 -24.02 7.95
CA GLN A 75 1.81 -25.46 8.12
C GLN A 75 1.58 -25.89 9.58
N TRP A 76 2.12 -25.14 10.54
CA TRP A 76 1.91 -25.37 11.97
C TRP A 76 0.43 -25.18 12.38
N LEU A 77 -0.27 -24.24 11.76
CA LEU A 77 -1.71 -24.04 11.92
C LEU A 77 -2.56 -25.07 11.16
N GLY A 78 -1.95 -26.04 10.47
CA GLY A 78 -2.66 -27.06 9.69
C GLY A 78 -3.21 -26.57 8.35
N VAL A 79 -2.80 -25.39 7.88
CA VAL A 79 -3.24 -24.84 6.58
C VAL A 79 -2.43 -25.48 5.46
N SER A 80 -3.08 -26.27 4.61
CA SER A 80 -2.44 -26.87 3.44
C SER A 80 -2.12 -25.81 2.37
N ASN A 81 -1.15 -26.10 1.49
CA ASN A 81 -0.79 -25.19 0.41
C ASN A 81 -1.97 -24.95 -0.55
N THR A 82 -2.74 -25.98 -0.85
CA THR A 82 -3.94 -25.86 -1.68
C THR A 82 -4.97 -24.94 -1.01
N MET A 83 -5.26 -25.15 0.28
CA MET A 83 -6.19 -24.29 1.01
C MET A 83 -5.72 -22.84 1.02
N TYR A 84 -4.42 -22.61 1.21
CA TYR A 84 -3.85 -21.27 1.17
C TYR A 84 -4.04 -20.61 -0.21
N HIS A 85 -3.64 -21.29 -1.29
CA HIS A 85 -3.71 -20.74 -2.65
C HIS A 85 -5.15 -20.51 -3.09
N THR A 86 -6.06 -21.44 -2.84
CA THR A 86 -7.49 -21.25 -3.15
C THR A 86 -8.08 -20.05 -2.43
N ASN A 87 -7.76 -19.87 -1.14
CA ASN A 87 -8.22 -18.70 -0.39
C ASN A 87 -7.56 -17.41 -0.88
N ALA A 88 -6.25 -17.45 -1.18
CA ALA A 88 -5.52 -16.30 -1.69
C ALA A 88 -6.05 -15.86 -3.07
N GLU A 89 -6.37 -16.79 -3.95
CA GLU A 89 -6.93 -16.52 -5.27
C GLU A 89 -8.37 -16.00 -5.16
N LEU A 90 -9.21 -16.65 -4.35
CA LEU A 90 -10.61 -16.24 -4.17
C LEU A 90 -10.72 -14.85 -3.54
N PHE A 91 -10.13 -14.64 -2.36
CA PHE A 91 -10.22 -13.37 -1.66
C PHE A 91 -9.32 -12.31 -2.29
N GLY A 92 -8.11 -12.69 -2.71
CA GLY A 92 -7.18 -11.78 -3.38
C GLY A 92 -7.72 -11.30 -4.72
N GLY A 93 -8.26 -12.19 -5.56
CA GLY A 93 -8.90 -11.81 -6.82
C GLY A 93 -10.17 -11.01 -6.59
N PHE A 94 -11.05 -11.40 -5.66
CA PHE A 94 -12.26 -10.63 -5.37
C PHE A 94 -11.94 -9.20 -4.90
N PHE A 95 -11.09 -9.03 -3.89
CA PHE A 95 -10.75 -7.71 -3.38
C PHE A 95 -9.82 -6.94 -4.33
N GLY A 96 -8.98 -7.63 -5.11
CA GLY A 96 -8.18 -7.05 -6.19
C GLY A 96 -9.07 -6.43 -7.26
N LEU A 97 -10.08 -7.16 -7.74
CA LEU A 97 -11.09 -6.66 -8.68
C LEU A 97 -11.86 -5.46 -8.13
N VAL A 98 -12.34 -5.54 -6.88
CA VAL A 98 -13.03 -4.42 -6.21
C VAL A 98 -12.12 -3.18 -6.15
N THR A 99 -10.84 -3.37 -5.81
CA THR A 99 -9.85 -2.30 -5.78
C THR A 99 -9.63 -1.71 -7.16
N LEU A 100 -9.49 -2.56 -8.19
CA LEU A 100 -9.26 -2.16 -9.57
C LEU A 100 -10.42 -1.35 -10.12
N ILE A 101 -11.67 -1.79 -9.88
CA ILE A 101 -12.87 -1.05 -10.27
C ILE A 101 -12.90 0.31 -9.57
N GLY A 102 -12.68 0.34 -8.25
CA GLY A 102 -12.63 1.59 -7.49
C GLY A 102 -11.58 2.56 -8.02
N MET A 103 -10.35 2.08 -8.24
CA MET A 103 -9.25 2.88 -8.77
C MET A 103 -9.54 3.36 -10.19
N THR A 104 -10.14 2.53 -11.04
CA THR A 104 -10.55 2.89 -12.40
C THR A 104 -11.56 4.04 -12.37
N ILE A 105 -12.59 3.96 -11.52
CA ILE A 105 -13.57 5.05 -11.35
C ILE A 105 -12.87 6.35 -10.92
N LEU A 106 -11.93 6.28 -9.97
CA LEU A 106 -11.21 7.46 -9.47
C LEU A 106 -10.29 8.08 -10.53
N LEU A 107 -9.59 7.25 -11.30
CA LEU A 107 -8.72 7.70 -12.38
C LEU A 107 -9.53 8.35 -13.51
N LEU A 108 -10.60 7.68 -13.97
CA LEU A 108 -11.52 8.23 -14.98
C LEU A 108 -12.16 9.53 -14.49
N ARG A 109 -12.59 9.60 -13.23
CA ARG A 109 -13.11 10.83 -12.62
C ARG A 109 -12.10 11.97 -12.74
N ARG A 110 -10.82 11.72 -12.44
CA ARG A 110 -9.78 12.76 -12.51
C ARG A 110 -9.50 13.20 -13.95
N ILE A 111 -9.53 12.25 -14.89
CA ILE A 111 -9.29 12.52 -16.31
C ILE A 111 -10.46 13.29 -16.92
N PHE A 112 -11.71 12.90 -16.67
CA PHE A 112 -12.87 13.42 -17.41
C PHE A 112 -13.58 14.58 -16.72
N ASN A 113 -13.58 14.66 -15.39
CA ASN A 113 -14.23 15.77 -14.70
C ASN A 113 -13.36 17.04 -14.75
N ALA A 114 -13.80 18.05 -15.51
CA ALA A 114 -13.05 19.29 -15.72
C ALA A 114 -12.69 20.04 -14.41
N ARG A 115 -13.58 20.03 -13.41
CA ARG A 115 -13.34 20.72 -12.12
C ARG A 115 -12.25 20.01 -11.33
N VAL A 116 -12.29 18.68 -11.27
CA VAL A 116 -11.27 17.87 -10.60
C VAL A 116 -9.93 17.96 -11.33
N ARG A 117 -9.94 17.85 -12.66
CA ARG A 117 -8.74 17.92 -13.51
C ARG A 117 -8.00 19.24 -13.34
N LYS A 118 -8.72 20.38 -13.38
CA LYS A 118 -8.13 21.72 -13.22
C LYS A 118 -7.50 21.94 -11.84
N ASN A 119 -7.97 21.23 -10.81
CA ASN A 119 -7.47 21.32 -9.44
C ASN A 119 -6.56 20.14 -9.06
N SER A 120 -6.10 19.34 -10.04
CA SER A 120 -5.18 18.24 -9.83
C SER A 120 -3.76 18.63 -10.26
N SER A 121 -2.76 18.13 -9.55
CA SER A 121 -1.35 18.27 -9.92
C SER A 121 -0.87 17.07 -10.75
N PRO A 122 0.24 17.20 -11.50
CA PRO A 122 0.85 16.05 -12.20
C PRO A 122 1.15 14.87 -11.27
N SER A 123 1.53 15.14 -10.02
CA SER A 123 1.79 14.11 -9.01
C SER A 123 0.55 13.28 -8.65
N ASP A 124 -0.66 13.86 -8.78
CA ASP A 124 -1.91 13.14 -8.52
C ASP A 124 -2.21 12.16 -9.66
N PHE A 125 -1.96 12.57 -10.92
CA PHE A 125 -2.08 11.68 -12.07
C PHE A 125 -1.04 10.56 -12.04
N LEU A 126 0.21 10.89 -11.71
CA LEU A 126 1.28 9.89 -11.58
C LEU A 126 0.93 8.85 -10.52
N ALA A 127 0.49 9.27 -9.33
CA ALA A 127 0.12 8.37 -8.25
C ALA A 127 -1.07 7.49 -8.64
N ASP A 128 -2.15 8.07 -9.17
CA ASP A 128 -3.35 7.34 -9.56
C ASP A 128 -3.05 6.34 -10.70
N ALA A 129 -2.23 6.72 -11.68
CA ALA A 129 -1.85 5.85 -12.80
C ALA A 129 -0.94 4.70 -12.35
N LEU A 130 0.10 4.98 -11.55
CA LEU A 130 0.99 3.93 -11.02
C LEU A 130 0.23 2.94 -10.15
N LEU A 131 -0.66 3.43 -9.30
CA LEU A 131 -1.47 2.59 -8.45
C LEU A 131 -2.41 1.70 -9.27
N TRP A 132 -3.06 2.26 -10.29
CA TRP A 132 -3.86 1.50 -11.24
C TRP A 132 -3.05 0.40 -11.96
N ILE A 133 -1.84 0.72 -12.44
CA ILE A 133 -0.95 -0.24 -13.10
C ILE A 133 -0.57 -1.38 -12.15
N VAL A 134 -0.13 -1.06 -10.92
CA VAL A 134 0.25 -2.06 -9.93
C VAL A 134 -0.91 -3.01 -9.61
N ILE A 135 -2.10 -2.45 -9.39
CA ILE A 135 -3.31 -3.23 -9.09
C ILE A 135 -3.71 -4.08 -10.30
N ALA A 136 -3.70 -3.52 -11.51
CA ALA A 136 -4.05 -4.25 -12.74
C ALA A 136 -3.08 -5.41 -13.00
N LEU A 137 -1.77 -5.22 -12.78
CA LEU A 137 -0.77 -6.28 -12.91
C LEU A 137 -0.99 -7.40 -11.87
N GLY A 138 -1.27 -7.04 -10.62
CA GLY A 138 -1.55 -8.02 -9.56
C GLY A 138 -2.83 -8.80 -9.83
N GLU A 139 -3.89 -8.12 -10.25
CA GLU A 139 -5.18 -8.73 -10.59
C GLU A 139 -5.08 -9.63 -11.81
N ALA A 140 -4.36 -9.21 -12.85
CA ALA A 140 -4.11 -10.03 -14.03
C ALA A 140 -3.30 -11.29 -13.69
N MET A 141 -2.38 -11.21 -12.73
CA MET A 141 -1.66 -12.39 -12.26
C MET A 141 -2.62 -13.40 -11.61
N THR A 142 -3.41 -12.94 -10.63
CA THR A 142 -4.31 -13.80 -9.85
C THR A 142 -5.45 -14.38 -10.69
N THR A 143 -6.03 -13.62 -11.61
CA THR A 143 -7.28 -14.04 -12.31
C THR A 143 -7.06 -14.59 -13.71
N ILE A 144 -6.00 -14.17 -14.40
CA ILE A 144 -5.72 -14.59 -15.78
C ILE A 144 -4.55 -15.57 -15.79
N TRP A 145 -3.42 -15.19 -15.20
CA TRP A 145 -2.20 -15.99 -15.31
C TRP A 145 -2.26 -17.29 -14.51
N ASP A 146 -2.69 -17.22 -13.25
CA ASP A 146 -2.81 -18.39 -12.37
C ASP A 146 -3.86 -19.40 -12.90
N THR A 147 -4.96 -18.92 -13.48
CA THR A 147 -5.97 -19.77 -14.14
C THR A 147 -5.39 -20.61 -15.29
N VAL A 148 -4.42 -20.06 -16.03
CA VAL A 148 -3.83 -20.71 -17.22
C VAL A 148 -2.64 -21.61 -16.86
N ASN A 149 -1.88 -21.29 -15.82
CA ASN A 149 -0.58 -21.93 -15.53
C ASN A 149 -0.50 -22.60 -14.16
N GLY A 150 -1.57 -22.47 -13.37
CA GLY A 150 -1.59 -22.83 -11.96
C GLY A 150 -1.00 -21.74 -11.07
N PRO A 151 -1.35 -21.75 -9.76
CA PRO A 151 -0.89 -20.75 -8.81
C PRO A 151 0.62 -20.82 -8.60
N TYR A 152 1.31 -19.69 -8.72
CA TYR A 152 2.75 -19.61 -8.42
C TYR A 152 3.01 -19.60 -6.91
N GLU A 153 3.87 -20.50 -6.41
CA GLU A 153 4.21 -20.58 -4.98
C GLU A 153 5.23 -19.49 -4.56
N TYR A 154 4.77 -18.25 -4.50
CA TYR A 154 5.57 -17.07 -4.15
C TYR A 154 6.10 -17.10 -2.71
N ARG A 155 5.54 -17.91 -1.80
CA ARG A 155 5.98 -17.98 -0.38
C ARG A 155 7.32 -18.69 -0.22
N THR A 156 7.80 -19.37 -1.26
CA THR A 156 9.11 -20.03 -1.29
C THR A 156 10.20 -19.18 -1.95
N THR A 157 9.82 -18.16 -2.73
CA THR A 157 10.73 -17.29 -3.49
C THR A 157 10.63 -15.83 -3.07
N VAL A 158 9.55 -15.15 -3.46
CA VAL A 158 9.32 -13.72 -3.23
C VAL A 158 9.18 -13.41 -1.74
N GLY A 159 8.41 -14.19 -0.98
CA GLY A 159 8.23 -13.96 0.46
C GLY A 159 9.56 -13.95 1.25
N PRO A 160 10.40 -14.99 1.15
CA PRO A 160 11.72 -15.00 1.80
C PRO A 160 12.66 -13.92 1.25
N TRP A 161 12.58 -13.57 -0.04
CA TRP A 161 13.34 -12.45 -0.59
C TRP A 161 12.92 -11.10 0.05
N VAL A 162 11.62 -10.79 0.10
CA VAL A 162 11.09 -9.59 0.76
C VAL A 162 11.55 -9.52 2.21
N ARG A 163 11.42 -10.62 2.96
CA ARG A 163 11.87 -10.69 4.37
C ARG A 163 13.36 -10.44 4.52
N SER A 164 14.17 -10.92 3.58
CA SER A 164 15.63 -10.73 3.59
C SER A 164 16.08 -9.28 3.36
N LEU A 165 15.21 -8.43 2.79
CA LEU A 165 15.46 -7.00 2.68
C LEU A 165 15.50 -6.33 4.06
N PHE A 166 14.64 -6.75 4.99
CA PHE A 166 14.61 -6.21 6.34
C PHE A 166 15.80 -6.64 7.19
N THR A 167 16.42 -7.78 6.87
CA THR A 167 17.67 -8.23 7.50
C THR A 167 18.92 -7.69 6.80
N LEU A 168 18.76 -6.79 5.82
CA LEU A 168 19.85 -6.19 5.03
C LEU A 168 20.75 -7.22 4.33
N GLN A 169 20.22 -8.42 4.03
CA GLN A 169 20.94 -9.51 3.38
C GLN A 169 20.08 -10.08 2.24
N PRO A 170 19.93 -9.34 1.12
CA PRO A 170 18.97 -9.68 0.07
C PRO A 170 19.32 -11.02 -0.60
N LYS A 171 18.40 -11.98 -0.54
CA LYS A 171 18.53 -13.29 -1.21
C LYS A 171 18.14 -13.21 -2.69
N ILE A 172 18.96 -12.51 -3.48
CA ILE A 172 18.70 -12.18 -4.90
C ILE A 172 18.42 -13.41 -5.77
N GLN A 173 19.06 -14.54 -5.48
CA GLN A 173 18.90 -15.79 -6.22
C GLN A 173 17.44 -16.29 -6.23
N LEU A 174 16.63 -15.94 -5.23
CA LEU A 174 15.22 -16.32 -5.15
C LEU A 174 14.36 -15.64 -6.22
N MET A 175 14.84 -14.54 -6.82
CA MET A 175 14.09 -13.78 -7.82
C MET A 175 14.39 -14.20 -9.26
N VAL A 176 15.39 -15.07 -9.49
CA VAL A 176 15.86 -15.41 -10.85
C VAL A 176 14.79 -16.12 -11.69
N HIS A 177 14.01 -17.00 -11.06
CA HIS A 177 13.00 -17.83 -11.74
C HIS A 177 11.56 -17.38 -11.45
N VAL A 178 11.40 -16.18 -10.88
CA VAL A 178 10.07 -15.60 -10.66
C VAL A 178 9.45 -15.26 -12.02
N PRO A 179 8.16 -15.57 -12.28
CA PRO A 179 7.50 -15.22 -13.54
C PRO A 179 7.63 -13.74 -13.88
N LEU A 180 7.80 -13.42 -15.17
CA LEU A 180 8.07 -12.05 -15.62
C LEU A 180 6.96 -11.06 -15.17
N LEU A 181 5.70 -11.48 -15.24
CA LEU A 181 4.57 -10.65 -14.80
C LEU A 181 4.69 -10.25 -13.32
N LEU A 182 5.06 -11.21 -12.45
CA LEU A 182 5.28 -10.96 -11.03
C LEU A 182 6.52 -10.07 -10.80
N GLN A 183 7.59 -10.26 -11.57
CA GLN A 183 8.75 -9.36 -11.52
C GLN A 183 8.37 -7.91 -11.84
N ILE A 184 7.58 -7.69 -12.91
CA ILE A 184 7.12 -6.36 -13.31
C ILE A 184 6.22 -5.75 -12.23
N HIS A 185 5.27 -6.53 -11.67
CA HIS A 185 4.43 -6.09 -10.56
C HIS A 185 5.25 -5.65 -9.34
N ILE A 186 6.28 -6.42 -8.97
CA ILE A 186 7.16 -6.08 -7.85
C ILE A 186 7.95 -4.81 -8.14
N ILE A 187 8.55 -4.67 -9.32
CA ILE A 187 9.28 -3.46 -9.71
C ILE A 187 8.36 -2.23 -9.67
N ALA A 188 7.16 -2.33 -10.27
CA ALA A 188 6.18 -1.25 -10.26
C ALA A 188 5.74 -0.88 -8.83
N SER A 189 5.60 -1.87 -7.94
CA SER A 189 5.28 -1.66 -6.53
C SER A 189 6.41 -0.91 -5.79
N PHE A 190 7.67 -1.25 -6.06
CA PHE A 190 8.80 -0.50 -5.50
C PHE A 190 8.89 0.92 -6.08
N VAL A 191 8.60 1.13 -7.36
CA VAL A 191 8.48 2.49 -7.92
C VAL A 191 7.39 3.28 -7.17
N LEU A 192 6.22 2.67 -6.96
CA LEU A 192 5.12 3.28 -6.21
C LEU A 192 5.57 3.71 -4.79
N PHE A 193 6.28 2.84 -4.07
CA PHE A 193 6.86 3.20 -2.77
C PHE A 193 7.86 4.34 -2.88
N GLY A 194 8.76 4.27 -3.86
CA GLY A 194 9.79 5.29 -4.08
C GLY A 194 9.22 6.69 -4.36
N VAL A 195 8.09 6.79 -5.06
CA VAL A 195 7.43 8.07 -5.37
C VAL A 195 6.42 8.51 -4.31
N ALA A 196 5.96 7.61 -3.44
CA ALA A 196 4.97 7.89 -2.39
C ALA A 196 5.23 9.17 -1.57
N PRO A 197 6.46 9.48 -1.10
CA PRO A 197 6.69 10.66 -0.26
C PRO A 197 6.49 11.98 -1.02
N PHE A 198 6.50 11.96 -2.36
CA PHE A 198 6.36 13.14 -3.21
C PHE A 198 4.95 13.31 -3.79
N THR A 199 4.03 12.39 -3.46
CA THR A 199 2.66 12.40 -3.99
C THR A 199 1.64 12.54 -2.85
N ARG A 200 0.36 12.45 -3.17
CA ARG A 200 -0.71 12.40 -2.16
C ARG A 200 -0.70 11.11 -1.34
N LEU A 201 0.02 10.05 -1.73
CA LEU A 201 0.06 8.76 -1.03
C LEU A 201 0.56 8.87 0.42
N ILE A 202 1.27 9.95 0.76
CA ILE A 202 1.72 10.24 2.13
C ILE A 202 0.60 10.16 3.19
N HIS A 203 -0.66 10.36 2.80
CA HIS A 203 -1.80 10.26 3.71
C HIS A 203 -1.96 8.85 4.32
N MET A 204 -1.38 7.80 3.73
CA MET A 204 -1.46 6.43 4.24
C MET A 204 -0.86 6.30 5.66
N TYR A 205 0.09 7.17 6.03
CA TYR A 205 0.67 7.22 7.38
C TYR A 205 -0.25 7.84 8.44
N SER A 206 -1.37 8.45 8.03
CA SER A 206 -2.26 9.20 8.92
C SER A 206 -3.62 8.53 9.12
N ALA A 207 -3.65 7.20 9.07
CA ALA A 207 -4.82 6.43 9.49
C ALA A 207 -5.21 6.83 10.94
N PRO A 208 -6.45 7.30 11.19
CA PRO A 208 -6.83 7.89 12.47
C PRO A 208 -7.15 6.83 13.55
N ILE A 209 -6.29 5.83 13.74
CA ILE A 209 -6.53 4.70 14.66
C ILE A 209 -6.70 5.19 16.11
N ILE A 210 -5.89 6.18 16.53
CA ILE A 210 -5.94 6.78 17.88
C ILE A 210 -7.27 7.53 18.12
N TYR A 211 -7.99 7.93 17.07
CA TYR A 211 -9.26 8.65 17.23
C TYR A 211 -10.30 7.83 18.01
N ILE A 212 -10.25 6.50 17.90
CA ILE A 212 -11.17 5.57 18.59
C ILE A 212 -11.11 5.75 20.11
N THR A 213 -9.93 6.07 20.65
CA THR A 213 -9.70 6.23 22.10
C THR A 213 -9.50 7.69 22.53
N ARG A 214 -9.59 8.64 21.59
CA ARG A 214 -9.34 10.06 21.86
C ARG A 214 -10.57 10.72 22.46
N ALA A 215 -10.39 11.46 23.56
CA ALA A 215 -11.46 12.25 24.16
C ALA A 215 -12.06 13.27 23.15
N PRO A 216 -13.39 13.45 23.09
CA PRO A 216 -14.03 14.35 22.11
C PRO A 216 -13.55 15.80 22.21
N MET A 217 -13.37 16.31 23.42
CA MET A 217 -12.89 17.66 23.69
C MET A 217 -11.39 17.67 23.96
N GLN A 218 -10.70 18.61 23.33
CA GLN A 218 -9.23 18.64 23.28
C GLN A 218 -8.76 20.03 23.66
N TYR A 219 -8.17 20.14 24.85
CA TYR A 219 -7.62 21.39 25.36
C TYR A 219 -6.11 21.40 25.15
N ARG A 220 -5.57 22.49 24.60
CA ARG A 220 -4.11 22.70 24.49
C ARG A 220 -3.72 23.82 25.45
N SER A 221 -2.88 23.50 26.43
CA SER A 221 -2.36 24.52 27.35
C SER A 221 -1.30 25.39 26.67
N ARG A 222 -1.26 26.68 27.02
CA ARG A 222 -0.19 27.61 26.57
C ARG A 222 1.14 27.33 27.27
N VAL A 223 1.07 26.78 28.48
CA VAL A 223 2.23 26.39 29.29
C VAL A 223 2.24 24.87 29.36
N ARG A 224 3.37 24.24 28.99
CA ARG A 224 3.58 22.79 29.20
C ARG A 224 3.12 22.45 30.61
N TYR A 225 2.23 21.48 30.76
CA TYR A 225 1.71 21.05 32.05
C TYR A 225 2.90 20.51 32.87
N ALA A 226 3.53 21.35 33.70
CA ALA A 226 4.39 20.88 34.76
C ALA A 226 3.49 19.97 35.61
N HIS A 227 3.94 18.73 35.84
CA HIS A 227 3.27 17.78 36.71
C HIS A 227 2.86 18.49 38.01
N ARG A 228 1.56 18.76 38.17
CA ARG A 228 1.03 19.20 39.45
C ARG A 228 0.85 17.92 40.27
N PRO A 229 1.53 17.75 41.41
CA PRO A 229 1.30 16.60 42.26
C PRO A 229 -0.19 16.57 42.70
N PRO A 230 -0.74 15.38 43.00
CA PRO A 230 -2.12 15.25 43.41
C PRO A 230 -2.40 16.17 44.60
N ARG A 231 -3.47 16.97 44.55
CA ARG A 231 -3.95 17.67 45.74
C ARG A 231 -4.43 16.60 46.72
N GLU A 232 -3.70 16.42 47.81
CA GLU A 232 -4.21 15.74 48.99
C GLU A 232 -5.51 16.42 49.41
N ARG A 233 -6.59 15.63 49.43
CA ARG A 233 -7.86 16.06 50.01
C ARG A 233 -7.74 15.84 51.50
N SER A 234 -7.64 16.93 52.26
CA SER A 234 -7.89 16.96 53.71
C SER A 234 -9.38 16.87 53.99
#